data_AF-A0A268F3Q5-F1
#
_entry.id   AF-A0A268F3Q5-F1
#
_cell.length_a   1.000
_cell.length_b   1.000
_cell.length_c   1.000
_cell.angle_alpha   90.00
_cell.angle_beta   90.00
_cell.angle_gamma   90.00
#
_symmetry.space_group_name_H-M   'P 1'
#
loop_
_entity.id
_entity.type
_entity.pdbx_description
1 polymer ?
#
loop_
_entity_poly.entity_id
_entity_poly.type
_entity_poly.pdbx_seq_one_letter_code
_entity_poly.pdbx_strand_id
1 'polypeptide(L)'
;MNLDLLGFMVFSSIEALSLYVLIMALFRLKATSYAWQAVTLVLLINIQSFILRSEFALSDLVPVISILMFVFFFSVVVKMPFVWAVLATILGYVIFAVIQTSIIVMVYGSTNEIQTYAIKGYFLQVLSSAIMILISWLLKARNLGFAFDMEVLRFKFEDYLVMIFILIFIGAIALFLYINQTWLTLLFFIVNAGFLLFYAIRKEKVND
;
A
#
# COMPACT_ATOMS: atom_id res chain seq x y z
N MET A 1 0.91 20.45 -16.82
CA MET A 1 -0.30 19.98 -16.13
C MET A 1 -0.61 18.50 -16.41
N ASN A 2 -0.75 18.04 -17.65
CA ASN A 2 -1.06 16.61 -17.92
C ASN A 2 0.16 15.67 -17.85
N LEU A 3 1.36 16.11 -18.24
CA LEU A 3 2.58 15.29 -18.23
C LEU A 3 3.07 14.95 -16.82
N ASP A 4 3.01 15.91 -15.89
CA ASP A 4 3.42 15.71 -14.50
C ASP A 4 2.49 14.73 -13.76
N LEU A 5 1.19 14.77 -14.10
CA LEU A 5 0.20 13.85 -13.54
C LEU A 5 0.38 12.42 -14.07
N LEU A 6 0.61 12.27 -15.37
CA LEU A 6 0.92 10.97 -15.97
C LEU A 6 2.23 10.40 -15.43
N GLY A 7 3.26 11.23 -15.32
CA GLY A 7 4.54 10.85 -14.71
C GLY A 7 4.35 10.37 -13.28
N PHE A 8 3.67 11.17 -12.45
CA PHE A 8 3.36 10.82 -11.07
C PHE A 8 2.65 9.46 -10.95
N MET A 9 1.62 9.24 -11.76
CA MET A 9 0.86 7.99 -11.75
C MET A 9 1.72 6.78 -12.11
N VAL A 10 2.57 6.90 -13.13
CA VAL A 10 3.44 5.80 -13.58
C VAL A 10 4.51 5.50 -12.54
N PHE A 11 5.28 6.50 -12.11
CA PHE A 11 6.40 6.28 -11.19
C PHE A 11 5.93 5.84 -9.80
N SER A 12 4.82 6.41 -9.30
CA SER A 12 4.23 5.95 -8.03
C SER A 12 3.64 4.55 -8.14
N SER A 13 3.12 4.16 -9.32
CA SER A 13 2.67 2.77 -9.54
C SER A 13 3.83 1.78 -9.47
N ILE A 14 4.97 2.11 -10.07
CA ILE A 14 6.17 1.25 -10.06
C ILE A 14 6.67 1.09 -8.61
N GLU A 15 6.69 2.19 -7.84
CA GLU A 15 7.09 2.18 -6.43
C GLU A 15 6.14 1.34 -5.56
N ALA A 16 4.83 1.54 -5.68
CA ALA A 16 3.87 0.79 -4.89
C ALA A 16 3.82 -0.71 -5.29
N LEU A 17 4.00 -1.04 -6.58
CA LEU A 17 4.10 -2.43 -7.04
C LEU A 17 5.39 -3.12 -6.57
N SER A 18 6.52 -2.42 -6.56
CA SER A 18 7.77 -2.97 -6.05
C SER A 18 7.72 -3.20 -4.54
N LEU A 19 7.05 -2.31 -3.79
CA LEU A 19 6.73 -2.54 -2.38
C LEU A 19 5.84 -3.78 -2.18
N TYR A 20 4.80 -3.94 -2.99
CA TYR A 20 3.97 -5.16 -2.97
C TYR A 20 4.80 -6.42 -3.20
N VAL A 21 5.65 -6.42 -4.22
CA VAL A 21 6.53 -7.56 -4.54
C VAL A 21 7.49 -7.86 -3.40
N LEU A 22 8.03 -6.82 -2.75
CA LEU A 22 8.90 -6.95 -1.58
C LEU A 22 8.17 -7.61 -0.41
N ILE A 23 6.97 -7.15 -0.07
CA ILE A 23 6.19 -7.73 1.02
C ILE A 23 5.85 -9.20 0.72
N MET A 24 5.45 -9.51 -0.52
CA MET A 24 5.21 -10.89 -0.93
C MET A 24 6.46 -11.76 -0.83
N ALA A 25 7.63 -11.25 -1.24
CA ALA A 25 8.90 -11.96 -1.16
C ALA A 25 9.33 -12.23 0.29
N LEU A 26 9.19 -11.23 1.18
CA LEU A 26 9.51 -11.35 2.61
C LEU A 26 8.73 -12.48 3.29
N PHE A 27 7.49 -12.73 2.87
CA PHE A 27 6.61 -13.76 3.44
C PHE A 27 6.54 -15.03 2.57
N ARG A 28 7.48 -15.19 1.63
CA ARG A 28 7.56 -16.34 0.70
C ARG A 28 6.29 -16.58 -0.11
N LEU A 29 5.50 -15.54 -0.36
CA LEU A 29 4.29 -15.60 -1.15
C LEU A 29 4.57 -15.35 -2.64
N LYS A 30 3.77 -15.99 -3.49
CA LYS A 30 3.85 -15.80 -4.94
C LYS A 30 3.15 -14.50 -5.34
N ALA A 31 3.93 -13.43 -5.58
CA ALA A 31 3.41 -12.14 -6.04
C ALA A 31 2.58 -12.24 -7.33
N THR A 32 2.86 -13.22 -8.19
CA THR A 32 2.11 -13.45 -9.44
C THR A 32 0.68 -13.90 -9.21
N SER A 33 0.36 -14.53 -8.06
CA SER A 33 -0.97 -15.07 -7.79
C SER A 33 -2.03 -13.98 -7.57
N TYR A 34 -1.62 -12.79 -7.13
CA TYR A 34 -2.52 -11.67 -6.85
C TYR A 34 -2.14 -10.41 -7.62
N ALA A 35 -1.42 -10.56 -8.73
CA ALA A 35 -0.88 -9.44 -9.50
C ALA A 35 -1.97 -8.48 -10.00
N TRP A 36 -3.09 -9.01 -10.49
CA TRP A 36 -4.21 -8.20 -10.98
C TRP A 36 -4.85 -7.36 -9.86
N GLN A 37 -5.06 -7.98 -8.70
CA GLN A 37 -5.64 -7.31 -7.54
C GLN A 37 -4.66 -6.27 -6.97
N ALA A 38 -3.35 -6.56 -6.98
CA ALA A 38 -2.32 -5.62 -6.56
C ALA A 38 -2.23 -4.41 -7.49
N VAL A 39 -2.29 -4.60 -8.81
CA VAL A 39 -2.34 -3.48 -9.77
C VAL A 39 -3.57 -2.60 -9.51
N THR A 40 -4.72 -3.21 -9.24
CA THR A 40 -5.95 -2.46 -8.90
C THR A 40 -5.75 -1.64 -7.62
N LEU A 41 -5.23 -2.25 -6.55
CA LEU A 41 -4.92 -1.57 -5.29
C LEU A 41 -3.96 -0.39 -5.49
N VAL A 42 -2.90 -0.58 -6.27
CA VAL A 42 -1.90 0.45 -6.52
C VAL A 42 -2.48 1.64 -7.27
N LEU A 43 -3.33 1.40 -8.27
CA LEU A 43 -4.06 2.48 -8.93
C LEU A 43 -4.95 3.24 -7.94
N LEU A 44 -5.60 2.53 -7.03
CA LEU A 44 -6.41 3.15 -5.99
C LEU A 44 -5.54 4.01 -5.05
N ILE A 45 -4.43 3.48 -4.54
CA ILE A 45 -3.49 4.24 -3.70
C ILE A 45 -3.00 5.51 -4.42
N ASN A 46 -2.69 5.43 -5.72
CA ASN A 46 -2.20 6.58 -6.47
C ASN A 46 -3.25 7.67 -6.65
N ILE A 47 -4.50 7.30 -6.94
CA ILE A 47 -5.60 8.27 -7.04
C ILE A 47 -5.85 8.94 -5.68
N GLN A 48 -5.89 8.16 -4.60
CA GLN A 48 -6.06 8.70 -3.25
C GLN A 48 -4.90 9.61 -2.85
N SER A 49 -3.67 9.19 -3.12
CA SER A 49 -2.45 9.97 -2.86
C SER A 49 -2.46 11.30 -3.61
N PHE A 50 -2.87 11.29 -4.88
CA PHE A 50 -3.03 12.51 -5.68
C PHE A 50 -4.03 13.46 -5.04
N ILE A 51 -5.24 12.97 -4.77
CA ILE A 51 -6.34 13.75 -4.18
C ILE A 51 -5.93 14.37 -2.84
N LEU A 52 -5.30 13.60 -1.94
CA LEU A 52 -4.86 14.11 -0.64
C LEU A 52 -3.80 15.20 -0.73
N ARG A 53 -2.89 15.10 -1.71
CA ARG A 53 -1.82 16.08 -1.92
C ARG A 53 -2.31 17.33 -2.64
N SER A 54 -3.17 17.20 -3.65
CA SER A 54 -3.61 18.33 -4.47
C SER A 54 -4.75 19.13 -3.83
N GLU A 55 -5.75 18.47 -3.27
CA GLU A 55 -6.99 19.14 -2.83
C GLU A 55 -6.96 19.52 -1.34
N PHE A 56 -6.23 18.78 -0.51
CA PHE A 56 -6.32 18.94 0.95
C PHE A 56 -5.02 19.37 1.63
N ALA A 57 -3.90 19.40 0.90
CA ALA A 57 -2.56 19.61 1.46
C ALA A 57 -2.21 18.63 2.60
N LEU A 58 -2.80 17.44 2.62
CA LEU A 58 -2.61 16.39 3.64
C LEU A 58 -1.57 15.36 3.21
N SER A 59 -0.44 15.86 2.70
CA SER A 59 0.67 15.06 2.21
C SER A 59 1.16 14.03 3.23
N ASP A 60 1.08 14.39 4.52
CA ASP A 60 1.56 13.59 5.65
C ASP A 60 0.66 12.39 5.98
N LEU A 61 -0.63 12.44 5.61
CA LEU A 61 -1.56 11.32 5.83
C LEU A 61 -1.50 10.26 4.73
N VAL A 62 -0.90 10.58 3.58
CA VAL A 62 -0.79 9.66 2.45
C VAL A 62 -0.14 8.33 2.85
N PRO A 63 1.04 8.28 3.51
CA PRO A 63 1.67 7.01 3.86
C PRO A 63 0.83 6.18 4.83
N VAL A 64 0.14 6.82 5.78
CA VAL A 64 -0.70 6.15 6.79
C VAL A 64 -1.87 5.44 6.10
N ILE A 65 -2.56 6.13 5.19
CA ILE A 65 -3.67 5.56 4.45
C ILE A 65 -3.20 4.44 3.52
N SER A 66 -2.07 4.63 2.82
CA SER A 66 -1.48 3.60 1.96
C SER A 66 -1.10 2.34 2.75
N ILE A 67 -0.56 2.47 3.96
CA ILE A 67 -0.30 1.35 4.87
C ILE A 67 -1.60 0.61 5.16
N LEU A 68 -2.66 1.32 5.59
CA LEU A 68 -3.94 0.69 5.92
C LEU A 68 -4.55 -0.03 4.71
N MET A 69 -4.46 0.56 3.53
CA MET A 69 -4.91 -0.07 2.28
C MET A 69 -4.16 -1.37 1.99
N PHE A 70 -2.84 -1.40 2.18
CA PHE A 70 -2.06 -2.63 2.04
C PHE A 70 -2.39 -3.67 3.12
N VAL A 71 -2.56 -3.25 4.38
CA VAL A 71 -2.97 -4.15 5.46
C VAL A 71 -4.28 -4.84 5.13
N PHE A 72 -5.30 -4.07 4.71
CA PHE A 72 -6.59 -4.63 4.33
C PHE A 72 -6.48 -5.52 3.10
N PHE A 73 -5.67 -5.14 2.11
CA PHE A 73 -5.41 -5.98 0.96
C PHE A 73 -4.80 -7.34 1.34
N PHE A 74 -3.74 -7.35 2.15
CA PHE A 74 -3.11 -8.60 2.58
C PHE A 74 -4.04 -9.44 3.48
N SER A 75 -4.83 -8.78 4.33
CA SER A 75 -5.75 -9.47 5.23
C SER A 75 -6.95 -10.08 4.48
N VAL A 76 -7.56 -9.32 3.57
CA VAL A 76 -8.83 -9.69 2.93
C VAL A 76 -8.60 -10.45 1.61
N VAL A 77 -7.71 -9.95 0.75
CA VAL A 77 -7.49 -10.53 -0.60
C VAL A 77 -6.49 -11.68 -0.54
N VAL A 78 -5.35 -11.48 0.11
CA VAL A 78 -4.30 -12.51 0.26
C VAL A 78 -4.64 -13.52 1.37
N LYS A 79 -5.67 -13.22 2.17
CA LYS A 79 -6.18 -14.06 3.28
C LYS A 79 -5.17 -14.29 4.40
N MET A 80 -4.20 -13.38 4.55
CA MET A 80 -3.27 -13.38 5.67
C MET A 80 -4.03 -13.02 6.97
N PRO A 81 -3.73 -13.64 8.13
CA PRO A 81 -4.28 -13.16 9.40
C PRO A 81 -3.93 -11.68 9.57
N PHE A 82 -4.86 -10.87 10.07
CA PHE A 82 -4.73 -9.43 10.21
C PHE A 82 -3.47 -9.02 10.95
N VAL A 83 -3.12 -9.69 12.05
CA VAL A 83 -1.88 -9.39 12.78
C VAL A 83 -0.66 -9.53 11.88
N TRP A 84 -0.62 -10.60 11.08
CA TRP A 84 0.45 -10.82 10.11
C TRP A 84 0.40 -9.83 8.96
N ALA A 85 -0.78 -9.44 8.47
CA ALA A 85 -0.93 -8.44 7.43
C ALA A 85 -0.42 -7.06 7.87
N VAL A 86 -0.70 -6.68 9.12
CA VAL A 86 -0.16 -5.48 9.76
C VAL A 86 1.36 -5.55 9.85
N LEU A 87 1.90 -6.61 10.43
CA LEU A 87 3.36 -6.79 10.57
C LEU A 87 4.05 -6.81 9.21
N ALA A 88 3.51 -7.51 8.23
CA ALA A 88 4.05 -7.61 6.87
C ALA A 88 4.11 -6.25 6.18
N THR A 89 3.03 -5.48 6.30
CA THR A 89 2.97 -4.15 5.70
C THR A 89 3.92 -3.19 6.39
N ILE A 90 3.93 -3.15 7.73
CA ILE A 90 4.85 -2.28 8.49
C ILE A 90 6.30 -2.62 8.16
N LEU A 91 6.67 -3.91 8.15
CA LEU A 91 8.04 -4.34 7.81
C LEU A 91 8.43 -3.93 6.39
N GLY A 92 7.53 -4.11 5.41
CA GLY A 92 7.75 -3.66 4.05
C GLY A 92 7.99 -2.16 3.96
N TYR A 93 7.15 -1.36 4.63
CA TYR A 93 7.29 0.09 4.67
C TYR A 93 8.54 0.56 5.42
N VAL A 94 8.97 -0.14 6.48
CA VAL A 94 10.22 0.15 7.18
C VAL A 94 11.41 -0.08 6.24
N ILE A 95 11.46 -1.22 5.54
CA ILE A 95 12.52 -1.50 4.57
C ILE A 95 12.52 -0.46 3.45
N PHE A 96 11.34 -0.12 2.93
CA PHE A 96 11.17 0.94 1.93
C PHE A 96 11.69 2.29 2.44
N ALA A 97 11.33 2.71 3.65
CA ALA A 97 11.77 3.95 4.25
C ALA A 97 13.29 4.00 4.43
N VAL A 98 13.92 2.88 4.83
CA VAL A 98 15.38 2.77 4.95
C VAL A 98 16.04 2.91 3.58
N ILE A 99 15.53 2.22 2.55
CA ILE A 99 16.03 2.31 1.17
C ILE A 99 15.93 3.74 0.67
N GLN A 100 14.73 4.33 0.75
CA GLN A 100 14.46 5.66 0.24
C GLN A 100 15.32 6.72 0.96
N THR A 101 15.40 6.67 2.29
CA THR A 101 16.23 7.60 3.08
C THR A 101 17.71 7.45 2.75
N SER A 102 18.19 6.22 2.56
CA SER A 102 19.58 5.95 2.18
C SER A 102 19.90 6.54 0.80
N ILE A 103 19.00 6.41 -0.18
CA ILE A 103 19.16 7.04 -1.50
C ILE A 103 19.17 8.57 -1.36
N ILE A 104 18.26 9.14 -0.55
CA ILE A 104 18.21 10.59 -0.33
C ILE A 104 19.55 11.11 0.21
N VAL A 105 20.08 10.46 1.25
CA VAL A 105 21.34 10.88 1.88
C VAL A 105 22.53 10.69 0.94
N MET A 106 22.60 9.57 0.22
CA MET A 106 23.75 9.25 -0.64
C MET A 106 23.76 10.00 -1.98
N VAL A 107 22.59 10.23 -2.58
CA VAL A 107 22.47 10.78 -3.95
C VAL A 107 22.17 12.29 -3.90
N TYR A 108 21.33 12.73 -2.98
CA TYR A 108 20.83 14.11 -2.95
C TYR A 108 21.36 14.94 -1.77
N GLY A 109 21.95 14.31 -0.75
CA GLY A 109 22.50 14.96 0.44
C GLY A 109 21.45 15.58 1.38
N SER A 110 20.32 16.07 0.87
CA SER A 110 19.22 16.63 1.65
C SER A 110 17.85 16.45 0.96
N THR A 111 16.77 16.59 1.73
CA THR A 111 15.39 16.52 1.24
C THR A 111 14.96 17.76 0.45
N ASN A 112 15.62 18.91 0.66
CA ASN A 112 15.29 20.19 0.01
C ASN A 112 15.55 20.17 -1.50
N GLU A 113 16.57 19.43 -1.92
CA GLU A 113 16.96 19.25 -3.32
C GLU A 113 15.89 18.55 -4.16
N ILE A 114 15.09 17.69 -3.54
CA ILE A 114 14.08 16.82 -4.20
C ILE A 114 12.80 17.61 -4.48
N GLN A 115 12.48 18.59 -3.62
CA GLN A 115 11.30 19.43 -3.77
C GLN A 115 11.44 20.48 -4.87
N THR A 116 12.68 20.77 -5.31
CA THR A 116 12.94 21.79 -6.32
C THR A 116 12.53 21.36 -7.73
N TYR A 117 12.63 20.06 -8.06
CA TYR A 117 12.30 19.55 -9.38
C TYR A 117 11.59 18.19 -9.31
N ALA A 118 10.40 18.10 -9.90
CA ALA A 118 9.60 16.86 -9.93
C ALA A 118 10.37 15.63 -10.46
N ILE A 119 11.30 15.85 -11.41
CA ILE A 119 12.11 14.79 -12.00
C ILE A 119 13.03 14.09 -11.00
N LYS A 120 13.50 14.79 -9.96
CA LYS A 120 14.30 14.19 -8.88
C LYS A 120 13.45 13.24 -8.03
N GLY A 121 12.18 13.60 -7.81
CA GLY A 121 11.20 12.72 -7.18
C GLY A 121 10.98 11.43 -7.97
N TYR A 122 10.77 11.54 -9.28
CA TYR A 122 10.60 10.35 -10.14
C TYR A 122 11.85 9.47 -10.18
N PHE A 123 13.04 10.08 -10.23
CA PHE A 123 14.29 9.33 -10.18
C PHE A 123 14.46 8.58 -8.86
N LEU A 124 14.08 9.21 -7.74
CA LEU A 124 14.06 8.56 -6.43
C LEU A 124 13.13 7.34 -6.42
N GLN A 125 11.91 7.48 -6.97
CA GLN A 125 10.93 6.38 -7.06
C GLN A 125 11.44 5.22 -7.93
N VAL A 126 12.12 5.49 -9.04
CA VAL A 126 12.67 4.44 -9.90
C VAL A 126 13.82 3.70 -9.19
N LEU A 127 14.73 4.44 -8.56
CA LEU A 127 15.85 3.84 -7.83
C LEU A 127 15.38 3.02 -6.63
N SER A 128 14.44 3.54 -5.84
CA SER A 128 13.85 2.81 -4.70
C SER A 128 13.20 1.52 -5.19
N SER A 129 12.43 1.59 -6.29
CA SER A 129 11.79 0.44 -6.92
C SER A 129 12.78 -0.61 -7.39
N ALA A 130 13.85 -0.18 -8.07
CA ALA A 130 14.88 -1.10 -8.57
C ALA A 130 15.56 -1.86 -7.42
N ILE A 131 15.89 -1.16 -6.33
CA ILE A 131 16.49 -1.77 -5.14
C ILE A 131 15.52 -2.72 -4.46
N MET A 132 14.25 -2.34 -4.29
CA MET A 132 13.21 -3.22 -3.72
C MET A 132 13.03 -4.50 -4.53
N ILE A 133 12.99 -4.40 -5.87
CA ILE A 133 12.88 -5.57 -6.75
C ILE A 133 14.13 -6.44 -6.64
N LEU A 134 15.33 -5.84 -6.59
CA LEU A 134 16.58 -6.57 -6.41
C LEU A 134 16.60 -7.35 -5.08
N ILE A 135 16.22 -6.70 -3.98
CA ILE A 135 16.09 -7.35 -2.67
C ILE A 135 15.07 -8.48 -2.73
N SER A 136 13.90 -8.23 -3.33
CA SER A 136 12.84 -9.25 -3.49
C SER A 136 13.35 -10.47 -4.26
N TRP A 137 14.12 -10.24 -5.33
CA TRP A 137 14.72 -11.30 -6.12
C TRP A 137 15.76 -12.09 -5.33
N LEU A 138 16.64 -11.43 -4.58
CA LEU A 138 17.64 -12.07 -3.72
C LEU A 138 16.98 -12.92 -2.61
N LEU A 139 15.93 -12.39 -1.98
CA LEU A 139 15.14 -13.12 -0.98
C LEU A 139 14.57 -14.40 -1.58
N LYS A 140 13.93 -14.29 -2.74
CA LYS A 140 13.34 -15.42 -3.44
C LYS A 140 14.39 -16.44 -3.90
N ALA A 141 15.50 -15.99 -4.47
CA ALA A 141 16.57 -16.86 -4.98
C ALA A 141 17.22 -17.70 -3.87
N ARG A 142 17.35 -17.12 -2.67
CA ARG A 142 17.93 -17.81 -1.51
C ARG A 142 16.89 -18.50 -0.62
N ASN A 143 15.61 -18.51 -1.03
CA ASN A 143 14.48 -18.93 -0.18
C ASN A 143 14.51 -18.28 1.22
N LEU A 144 14.99 -17.04 1.29
CA LEU A 144 15.00 -16.22 2.49
C LEU A 144 13.66 -15.49 2.61
N GLY A 145 13.20 -15.35 3.84
CA GLY A 145 11.86 -14.85 4.14
C GLY A 145 11.24 -15.69 5.25
N PHE A 146 10.17 -15.19 5.82
CA PHE A 146 9.49 -15.83 6.91
C PHE A 146 8.49 -16.86 6.37
N ALA A 147 8.77 -18.14 6.65
CA ALA A 147 7.78 -19.20 6.49
C ALA A 147 6.96 -19.26 7.77
N PHE A 148 5.84 -18.54 7.80
CA PHE A 148 4.93 -18.56 8.94
C PHE A 148 3.84 -19.61 8.72
N ASP A 149 3.56 -20.42 9.74
CA ASP A 149 2.33 -21.20 9.82
C ASP A 149 1.16 -20.24 10.01
N MET A 150 0.48 -19.90 8.91
CA MET A 150 -0.64 -18.97 8.89
C MET A 150 -1.87 -19.46 9.68
N GLU A 151 -1.85 -20.69 10.18
CA GLU A 151 -2.94 -21.31 10.92
C GLU A 151 -2.87 -21.06 12.43
N VAL A 152 -1.69 -20.84 13.01
CA VAL A 152 -1.51 -20.80 14.48
C VAL A 152 -2.04 -19.51 15.12
N LEU A 153 -2.12 -18.41 14.35
CA LEU A 153 -2.48 -17.09 14.87
C LEU A 153 -3.82 -16.54 14.38
N ARG A 154 -4.66 -17.36 13.72
CA ARG A 154 -6.02 -16.95 13.34
C ARG A 154 -6.93 -16.94 14.56
N PHE A 155 -7.30 -15.76 15.04
CA PHE A 155 -8.29 -15.65 16.10
C PHE A 155 -9.69 -15.84 15.51
N LYS A 156 -10.57 -16.56 16.21
CA LYS A 156 -11.97 -16.81 15.77
C LYS A 156 -12.80 -15.54 15.54
N PHE A 157 -12.38 -14.41 16.13
CA PHE A 157 -13.03 -13.09 15.99
C PHE A 157 -12.27 -12.11 15.09
N GLU A 158 -11.16 -12.54 14.48
CA GLU A 158 -10.32 -11.68 13.66
C GLU A 158 -11.09 -11.12 12.46
N ASP A 159 -11.97 -11.91 11.86
CA ASP A 159 -12.78 -11.49 10.72
C ASP A 159 -13.75 -10.36 11.08
N TYR A 160 -14.38 -10.44 12.26
CA TYR A 160 -15.22 -9.36 12.79
C TYR A 160 -14.40 -8.11 13.15
N LEU A 161 -13.21 -8.29 13.73
CA LEU A 161 -12.32 -7.16 14.05
C LEU A 161 -11.85 -6.44 12.79
N VAL A 162 -11.47 -7.16 11.74
CA VAL A 162 -11.10 -6.58 10.44
C VAL A 162 -12.28 -5.83 9.85
N MET A 163 -13.48 -6.41 9.89
CA MET A 163 -14.69 -5.76 9.38
C MET A 163 -15.01 -4.47 10.14
N ILE A 164 -14.94 -4.50 11.47
CA ILE A 164 -15.12 -3.31 12.33
C ILE A 164 -14.04 -2.27 12.04
N PHE A 165 -12.78 -2.67 11.88
CA PHE A 165 -11.69 -1.75 11.54
C PHE A 165 -11.91 -1.09 10.17
N ILE A 166 -12.38 -1.85 9.18
CA ILE A 166 -12.76 -1.32 7.87
C ILE A 166 -13.91 -0.32 8.03
N LEU A 167 -14.95 -0.64 8.79
CA LEU A 167 -16.09 0.27 9.04
C LEU A 167 -15.68 1.55 9.77
N ILE A 168 -14.83 1.45 10.79
CA ILE A 168 -14.29 2.60 11.52
C ILE A 168 -13.42 3.45 10.59
N PHE A 169 -12.56 2.82 9.79
CA PHE A 169 -11.72 3.52 8.82
C PHE A 169 -12.57 4.28 7.81
N ILE A 170 -13.61 3.64 7.27
CA ILE A 170 -14.60 4.28 6.39
C ILE A 170 -15.29 5.44 7.10
N GLY A 171 -15.74 5.25 8.34
CA GLY A 171 -16.44 6.28 9.11
C GLY A 171 -15.55 7.49 9.41
N ALA A 172 -14.29 7.25 9.81
CA ALA A 172 -13.31 8.29 10.07
C ALA A 172 -13.00 9.11 8.80
N ILE A 173 -12.85 8.42 7.66
CA ILE A 173 -12.66 9.08 6.37
C ILE A 173 -13.91 9.85 5.95
N ALA A 174 -15.11 9.26 6.05
CA ALA A 174 -16.35 9.92 5.70
C ALA A 174 -16.58 11.19 6.53
N LEU A 175 -16.28 11.15 7.83
CA LEU A 175 -16.36 12.30 8.72
C LEU A 175 -15.31 13.37 8.36
N PHE A 176 -14.08 12.95 8.09
CA PHE A 176 -13.01 13.84 7.63
C PHE A 176 -13.35 14.52 6.28
N LEU A 177 -14.00 13.80 5.37
CA LEU A 177 -14.42 14.30 4.06
C LEU A 177 -15.68 15.16 4.12
N TYR A 178 -16.61 14.89 5.04
CA TYR A 178 -17.76 15.77 5.31
C TYR A 178 -17.30 17.15 5.77
N ILE A 179 -16.27 17.19 6.62
CA ILE A 179 -15.67 18.45 7.07
C ILE A 179 -15.02 19.22 5.90
N ASN A 180 -14.48 18.53 4.88
CA ASN A 180 -13.75 19.14 3.78
C ASN A 180 -14.51 19.20 2.42
N GLN A 181 -15.83 19.03 2.40
CA GLN A 181 -16.75 19.26 1.25
C GLN A 181 -16.34 18.71 -0.14
N THR A 182 -15.85 17.47 -0.22
CA THR A 182 -15.18 16.95 -1.44
C THR A 182 -15.80 15.64 -1.92
N TRP A 183 -16.71 15.78 -2.90
CA TRP A 183 -17.57 14.70 -3.40
C TRP A 183 -16.84 13.61 -4.22
N LEU A 184 -15.77 13.96 -4.95
CA LEU A 184 -14.98 12.99 -5.75
C LEU A 184 -14.21 12.00 -4.88
N THR A 185 -13.67 12.47 -3.76
CA THR A 185 -12.96 11.64 -2.77
C THR A 185 -13.91 10.66 -2.09
N LEU A 186 -15.15 11.08 -1.84
CA LEU A 186 -16.20 10.26 -1.23
C LEU A 186 -16.58 9.08 -2.14
N LEU A 187 -16.74 9.32 -3.45
CA LEU A 187 -17.00 8.25 -4.43
C LEU A 187 -15.83 7.26 -4.52
N PHE A 188 -14.60 7.76 -4.48
CA PHE A 188 -13.39 6.95 -4.53
C PHE A 188 -13.22 6.03 -3.30
N PHE A 189 -13.49 6.55 -2.10
CA PHE A 189 -13.46 5.74 -0.88
C PHE A 189 -14.62 4.75 -0.81
N ILE A 190 -15.81 5.09 -1.33
CA ILE A 190 -16.91 4.13 -1.49
C ILE A 190 -16.49 2.98 -2.41
N VAL A 191 -15.76 3.25 -3.50
CA VAL A 191 -15.24 2.20 -4.40
C VAL A 191 -14.21 1.31 -3.69
N ASN A 192 -13.28 1.89 -2.92
CA ASN A 192 -12.32 1.11 -2.13
C ASN A 192 -13.00 0.28 -1.04
N ALA A 193 -13.93 0.89 -0.31
CA ALA A 193 -14.74 0.23 0.70
C ALA A 193 -15.56 -0.91 0.09
N GLY A 194 -16.20 -0.67 -1.05
CA GLY A 194 -16.95 -1.67 -1.80
C GLY A 194 -16.07 -2.81 -2.29
N PHE A 195 -14.86 -2.52 -2.76
CA PHE A 195 -13.87 -3.54 -3.15
C PHE A 195 -13.46 -4.40 -1.94
N LEU A 196 -13.11 -3.77 -0.82
CA LEU A 196 -12.71 -4.48 0.40
C LEU A 196 -13.87 -5.29 1.00
N LEU A 197 -15.08 -4.71 1.07
CA LEU A 197 -16.28 -5.39 1.55
C LEU A 197 -16.71 -6.54 0.64
N PHE A 198 -16.65 -6.38 -0.69
CA PHE A 198 -16.96 -7.45 -1.63
C PHE A 198 -16.09 -8.69 -1.39
N TYR A 199 -14.78 -8.49 -1.20
CA TYR A 199 -13.87 -9.60 -0.89
C TYR A 199 -14.04 -10.12 0.54
N ALA A 200 -14.36 -9.27 1.51
CA ALA A 200 -14.65 -9.69 2.89
C ALA A 200 -15.91 -10.56 2.97
N ILE A 201 -17.00 -10.21 2.28
CA ILE A 201 -18.24 -11.00 2.25
C ILE A 201 -18.06 -12.30 1.45
N ARG A 202 -17.29 -12.26 0.36
CA ARG A 202 -16.97 -13.48 -0.41
C ARG A 202 -16.11 -14.48 0.38
N LYS A 203 -15.39 -14.02 1.41
CA LYS A 203 -14.63 -14.87 2.34
C LYS A 203 -15.55 -15.71 3.24
N GLU A 204 -16.68 -15.16 3.71
CA GLU A 204 -17.65 -15.90 4.54
C GLU A 204 -18.27 -17.07 3.76
N LYS A 205 -18.68 -16.85 2.50
CA LYS A 205 -19.33 -17.89 1.66
C LYS A 205 -18.45 -19.08 1.25
N VAL A 206 -17.15 -19.05 1.51
CA VAL A 206 -16.21 -20.14 1.17
C VAL A 206 -15.85 -20.98 2.40
N ASN A 207 -16.18 -20.49 3.61
CA ASN A 207 -15.94 -21.19 4.87
C ASN A 207 -17.23 -21.79 5.47
N ASP A 208 -18.36 -21.66 4.78
CA ASP A 208 -19.60 -22.43 4.98
C ASP A 208 -19.70 -23.55 3.93
#